data_AF-F9D0Z5-F1
#
_entry.id   AF-F9D0Z5-F1
#
_cell.length_a   1.000
_cell.length_b   1.000
_cell.length_c   1.000
_cell.angle_alpha   90.00
_cell.angle_beta   90.00
_cell.angle_gamma   90.00
#
_symmetry.space_group_name_H-M   'P 1'
#
loop_
_entity.id
_entity.type
_entity.pdbx_description
1 polymer ?
#
loop_
_entity_poly.entity_id
_entity_poly.type
_entity_poly.pdbx_seq_one_letter_code
_entity_poly.pdbx_strand_id
1 'polypeptide(L)' 'MNSDTNNQSIRYLSDMKTRASLKKRTADCQIVRRKGRLFVINKKNPKFKLRQG' A
#
# COMPACT_ATOMS: atom_id res chain seq x y z
N MET A 1 27.64 -18.55 -5.02
CA MET A 1 26.53 -19.40 -4.55
C MET A 1 25.42 -18.48 -4.07
N ASN A 2 24.48 -18.21 -4.98
CA ASN A 2 23.31 -17.39 -4.73
C ASN A 2 22.25 -18.24 -4.00
N SER A 3 21.63 -17.73 -2.93
CA SER A 3 20.20 -17.96 -2.63
C SER A 3 19.74 -17.27 -1.34
N ASP A 4 19.98 -15.97 -1.19
CA ASP A 4 19.08 -15.12 -0.39
C ASP A 4 17.76 -14.86 -1.13
N THR A 5 17.25 -15.86 -1.87
CA THR A 5 16.01 -15.78 -2.66
C THR A 5 14.77 -16.22 -1.90
N ASN A 6 14.88 -16.63 -0.63
CA ASN A 6 13.76 -17.26 0.09
C ASN A 6 13.11 -16.41 1.19
N ASN A 7 13.06 -15.08 1.01
CA ASN A 7 12.09 -14.27 1.78
C ASN A 7 11.36 -13.21 0.94
N GLN A 8 11.38 -13.35 -0.40
CA GLN A 8 10.76 -12.40 -1.32
C GLN A 8 9.35 -12.85 -1.78
N SER A 9 8.88 -14.05 -1.41
CA SER A 9 7.75 -14.71 -2.08
C SER A 9 6.47 -14.93 -1.26
N ILE A 10 6.37 -14.60 0.05
CA ILE A 10 5.13 -14.84 0.85
C ILE A 10 4.66 -13.63 1.69
N ARG A 11 4.94 -12.40 1.26
CA ARG A 11 4.30 -11.17 1.84
C ARG A 11 3.39 -10.43 0.88
N TYR A 12 3.08 -11.03 -0.26
CA TYR A 12 2.10 -10.47 -1.16
C TYR A 12 0.71 -10.68 -0.56
N LEU A 13 0.10 -9.60 -0.02
CA LEU A 13 -1.19 -9.06 -0.52
C LEU A 13 -1.94 -8.10 0.44
N SER A 14 -1.53 -7.87 1.69
CA SER A 14 -2.42 -7.17 2.65
C SER A 14 -1.86 -5.97 3.41
N ASP A 15 -0.55 -5.72 3.45
CA ASP A 15 -0.03 -4.70 4.37
C ASP A 15 -0.18 -3.27 3.81
N MET A 16 -1.06 -2.50 4.45
CA MET A 16 -1.31 -1.10 4.15
C MET A 16 -0.20 -0.25 4.76
N LYS A 17 0.57 0.47 3.93
CA LYS A 17 1.73 1.21 4.41
C LYS A 17 1.35 2.56 5.00
N THR A 18 1.92 2.87 6.16
CA THR A 18 1.72 4.15 6.84
C THR A 18 2.74 5.18 6.34
N ARG A 19 2.30 6.39 5.99
CA ARG A 19 3.15 7.50 5.54
C ARG A 19 2.59 8.82 6.03
N ALA A 20 3.45 9.82 6.26
CA ALA A 20 3.00 11.16 6.63
C ALA A 20 2.26 11.88 5.50
N SER A 21 2.66 11.64 4.25
CA SER A 21 2.04 12.21 3.05
C SER A 21 1.39 11.15 2.16
N LEU A 22 0.29 11.52 1.52
CA LEU A 22 -0.44 10.67 0.58
C LEU A 22 -0.38 11.26 -0.82
N LYS A 23 -0.09 10.39 -1.81
CA LYS A 23 -0.11 10.74 -3.23
C LYS A 23 -0.72 9.60 -4.03
N LYS A 24 -1.57 9.92 -5.01
CA LYS A 24 -2.05 8.94 -6.00
C LYS A 24 -0.90 8.57 -6.95
N ARG A 25 -0.68 7.27 -7.14
CA ARG A 25 0.36 6.73 -8.03
C ARG A 25 -0.19 6.31 -9.40
N THR A 26 -1.44 5.91 -9.44
CA THR A 26 -2.17 5.51 -10.65
C THR A 26 -3.59 6.09 -10.60
N ALA A 27 -4.29 6.07 -11.74
CA ALA A 27 -5.68 6.56 -11.85
C ALA A 27 -6.66 5.78 -10.95
N ASP A 28 -6.40 4.50 -10.72
CA ASP A 28 -7.24 3.65 -9.86
C ASP A 28 -7.08 3.95 -8.36
N CYS A 29 -6.08 4.74 -7.97
CA CYS A 29 -5.89 5.13 -6.59
C CYS A 29 -6.91 6.20 -6.18
N GLN A 30 -7.71 5.89 -5.17
CA GLN A 30 -8.70 6.82 -4.62
C GLN A 30 -8.28 7.25 -3.22
N ILE A 31 -8.44 8.54 -2.92
CA ILE A 31 -8.21 9.09 -1.59
C ILE A 31 -9.56 9.11 -0.87
N VAL A 32 -9.62 8.53 0.31
CA VAL A 32 -10.84 8.43 1.13
C VAL A 32 -10.53 8.82 2.56
N ARG A 33 -11.47 9.48 3.24
CA ARG A 33 -11.38 9.80 4.67
C ARG A 33 -12.17 8.79 5.48
N ARG A 34 -11.53 8.12 6.45
CA ARG A 34 -12.15 7.10 7.31
C ARG A 34 -11.59 7.23 8.72
N LYS A 35 -12.41 7.11 9.76
CA LYS A 35 -11.96 7.18 11.17
C LYS A 35 -11.04 8.40 11.45
N GLY A 36 -11.36 9.55 10.88
CA GLY A 36 -10.58 10.78 11.01
C GLY A 36 -9.26 10.86 10.23
N ARG A 37 -8.84 9.79 9.53
CA ARG A 37 -7.58 9.72 8.77
C ARG A 37 -7.82 9.62 7.27
N LEU A 38 -6.86 10.08 6.47
CA LEU A 38 -6.85 9.87 5.02
C LEU A 38 -6.20 8.53 4.67
N PHE A 39 -6.74 7.90 3.63
CA PHE A 39 -6.26 6.65 3.08
C PHE A 39 -6.18 6.74 1.57
N VAL A 40 -5.17 6.09 0.98
CA VAL A 40 -5.18 5.75 -0.44
C VAL A 40 -5.65 4.30 -0.54
N ILE A 41 -6.72 4.07 -1.29
CA ILE A 41 -7.21 2.73 -1.61
C ILE A 41 -6.94 2.43 -3.08
N ASN A 42 -6.61 1.19 -3.38
CA ASN A 42 -6.55 0.68 -4.75
C ASN A 42 -7.08 -0.76 -4.72
N LYS A 43 -8.17 -1.00 -5.48
CA LYS A 43 -8.83 -2.31 -5.54
C LYS A 43 -8.12 -3.29 -6.47
N LYS A 44 -7.43 -2.79 -7.51
CA LYS A 44 -6.68 -3.61 -8.47
C LYS A 44 -5.33 -4.05 -7.91
N ASN A 45 -4.64 -3.14 -7.22
CA ASN A 45 -3.27 -3.32 -6.74
C ASN A 45 -3.14 -2.93 -5.26
N PRO A 46 -3.22 -3.89 -4.31
CA PRO A 46 -3.20 -3.60 -2.87
C PRO A 46 -1.88 -3.02 -2.37
N LYS A 47 -0.78 -3.20 -3.12
CA LYS A 47 0.55 -2.61 -2.84
C LYS A 47 0.53 -1.08 -2.76
N PHE A 48 -0.47 -0.43 -3.35
CA PHE A 48 -0.62 1.03 -3.33
C PHE A 48 -1.54 1.54 -2.21
N LYS A 49 -2.02 0.66 -1.32
CA LYS A 49 -2.79 1.08 -0.14
C LYS A 49 -1.90 1.83 0.85
N LEU A 50 -2.32 3.02 1.24
CA LEU A 50 -1.58 3.88 2.16
C LEU A 50 -2.51 4.47 3.24
N ARG A 51 -1.97 4.72 4.44
CA ARG A 51 -2.64 5.49 5.51
C ARG A 51 -1.81 6.73 5.85
N GLN A 52 -2.48 7.87 6.04
CA GLN A 52 -1.86 9.06 6.59
C GLN A 52 -1.69 8.93 8.11
N GLY A 53 -0.45 9.03 8.58
CA GLY A 53 -0.11 9.00 10.01
C GLY A 53 0.10 7.60 10.56
#